data_AF-D1C9U1-F1
#
_entry.id   AF-D1C9U1-F1
#
_cell.length_a   1.000
_cell.length_b   1.000
_cell.length_c   1.000
_cell.angle_alpha   90.00
_cell.angle_beta   90.00
_cell.angle_gamma   90.00
#
_symmetry.space_group_name_H-M   'P 1'
#
loop_
_entity.id
_entity.type
_entity.pdbx_description
1 polymer ?
#
loop_
_entity_poly.entity_id
_entity_poly.type
_entity_poly.pdbx_seq_one_letter_code
_entity_poly.pdbx_strand_id
1 'polypeptide(L)'
;MDAATLRPGRVRSAESERQWSWLVVGAIALMLTYFAITNHVDLAPWNNLEAAGPQLASTLSGVIPFSIIALGFALRIPLLMLVGTVYSYVWLLLQIRQWWIPYLFGSTPLHRAFDWYTAHGYDQTVRFLPVIEGRPVPDAQHVVLELLSLLVVIVTTVAYVRLRRERYS
;
A
#
# COMPACT_ATOMS: atom_id res chain seq x y z
N MET A 1 -1.00 37.00 -26.81
CA MET A 1 -2.00 36.16 -26.11
C MET A 1 -1.69 36.27 -24.64
N ASP A 2 -2.49 37.07 -23.93
CA ASP A 2 -2.16 37.56 -22.60
C ASP A 2 -2.53 36.53 -21.53
N ALA A 3 -1.62 36.29 -20.57
CA ALA A 3 -1.79 35.29 -19.50
C ALA A 3 -2.79 35.74 -18.41
N ALA A 4 -3.40 36.92 -18.57
CA ALA A 4 -4.09 37.65 -17.51
C ALA A 4 -5.60 37.34 -17.33
N THR A 5 -6.21 36.46 -18.12
CA THR A 5 -7.66 36.18 -18.00
C THR A 5 -8.00 34.70 -17.82
N LEU A 6 -7.34 34.03 -16.88
CA LEU A 6 -7.86 32.77 -16.34
C LEU A 6 -8.97 33.09 -15.33
N ARG A 7 -10.21 32.65 -15.63
CA ARG A 7 -11.35 32.81 -14.71
C ARG A 7 -10.99 32.20 -13.34
N PRO A 8 -11.26 32.89 -12.21
CA PRO A 8 -10.88 32.41 -10.87
C PRO A 8 -11.44 31.04 -10.48
N GLY A 9 -12.48 30.54 -11.17
CA GLY A 9 -12.95 29.15 -11.04
C GLY A 9 -12.00 28.10 -11.62
N ARG A 10 -11.33 28.40 -12.74
CA ARG A 10 -10.43 27.48 -13.47
C ARG A 10 -9.08 27.29 -12.78
N VAL A 11 -8.61 28.32 -12.08
CA VAL A 11 -7.36 28.25 -11.31
C VAL A 11 -7.54 27.36 -10.08
N ARG A 12 -8.66 27.52 -9.35
CA ARG A 12 -8.99 26.70 -8.17
C ARG A 12 -9.21 25.22 -8.50
N SER A 13 -9.81 24.90 -9.65
CA SER A 13 -9.96 23.50 -10.08
C SER A 13 -8.60 22.88 -10.40
N ALA A 14 -7.73 23.57 -11.14
CA ALA A 14 -6.39 23.07 -11.48
C ALA A 14 -5.50 22.85 -10.24
N GLU A 15 -5.62 23.69 -9.22
CA GLU A 15 -4.93 23.54 -7.94
C GLU A 15 -5.44 22.32 -7.17
N SER A 16 -6.77 22.17 -7.03
CA SER A 16 -7.41 21.00 -6.42
C SER A 16 -7.01 19.70 -7.12
N GLU A 17 -7.04 19.66 -8.45
CA GLU A 17 -6.61 18.50 -9.24
C GLU A 17 -5.16 18.14 -8.96
N ARG A 18 -4.28 19.15 -8.90
CA ARG A 18 -2.85 18.95 -8.61
C ARG A 18 -2.66 18.43 -7.19
N GLN A 19 -3.41 18.94 -6.22
CA GLN A 19 -3.39 18.47 -4.84
C GLN A 19 -3.75 16.98 -4.76
N TRP A 20 -4.82 16.52 -5.42
CA TRP A 20 -5.20 15.09 -5.41
C TRP A 20 -4.14 14.18 -6.02
N SER A 21 -3.54 14.55 -7.15
CA SER A 21 -2.42 13.80 -7.72
C SER A 21 -1.25 13.67 -6.74
N TRP A 22 -0.86 14.77 -6.08
CA TRP A 22 0.25 14.75 -5.12
C TRP A 22 -0.06 14.03 -3.82
N LEU A 23 -1.31 14.03 -3.35
CA LEU A 23 -1.73 13.23 -2.21
C LEU A 23 -1.55 11.73 -2.51
N VAL A 24 -1.90 11.28 -3.71
CA VAL A 24 -1.66 9.88 -4.12
C VAL A 24 -0.16 9.57 -4.14
N VAL A 25 0.63 10.42 -4.78
CA VAL A 25 2.10 10.24 -4.86
C VAL A 25 2.71 10.20 -3.46
N GLY A 26 2.31 11.11 -2.57
CA GLY A 26 2.80 11.17 -1.20
C GLY A 26 2.41 9.93 -0.37
N ALA A 27 1.16 9.47 -0.48
CA ALA A 27 0.70 8.26 0.22
C ALA A 27 1.46 7.01 -0.26
N ILE A 28 1.66 6.88 -1.58
CA ILE A 28 2.45 5.78 -2.16
C ILE A 28 3.90 5.87 -1.69
N ALA A 29 4.52 7.05 -1.76
CA ALA A 29 5.90 7.25 -1.33
C ALA A 29 6.07 6.87 0.15
N LEU A 30 5.17 7.32 1.03
CA LEU A 30 5.18 6.98 2.44
C LEU A 30 5.12 5.46 2.67
N MET A 31 4.17 4.79 2.01
CA MET A 31 4.01 3.33 2.11
C MET A 31 5.26 2.59 1.60
N LEU A 32 5.80 2.98 0.45
CA LEU A 32 6.99 2.34 -0.13
C LEU A 32 8.26 2.61 0.67
N THR A 33 8.42 3.81 1.24
CA THR A 33 9.54 4.12 2.13
C THR A 33 9.49 3.24 3.37
N TYR A 34 8.33 3.14 4.01
CA TYR A 34 8.16 2.24 5.15
C TYR A 34 8.50 0.79 4.76
N PHE A 35 7.92 0.28 3.66
CA PHE A 35 8.14 -1.08 3.19
C PHE A 35 9.61 -1.37 2.84
N ALA A 36 10.30 -0.44 2.17
CA ALA A 36 11.71 -0.57 1.84
C ALA A 36 12.59 -0.57 3.09
N ILE A 37 12.31 0.30 4.06
CA ILE A 37 13.04 0.33 5.34
C ILE A 37 12.87 -1.02 6.05
N THR A 38 11.63 -1.50 6.20
CA THR A 38 11.36 -2.75 6.92
C THR A 38 11.90 -4.00 6.22
N ASN A 39 12.19 -3.92 4.92
CA ASN A 39 12.78 -5.01 4.16
C ASN A 39 14.32 -4.98 4.12
N HIS A 40 14.96 -3.87 4.50
CA HIS A 40 16.40 -3.67 4.28
C HIS A 40 17.19 -3.15 5.49
N VAL A 41 16.51 -2.65 6.51
CA VAL A 41 17.14 -2.20 7.75
C VAL A 41 16.77 -3.19 8.85
N ASP A 42 17.76 -3.69 9.56
CA ASP A 42 17.52 -4.52 10.74
C ASP A 42 16.94 -3.64 11.86
N LEU A 43 15.68 -3.91 12.20
CA LEU A 43 14.89 -3.20 13.18
C LEU A 43 14.35 -4.17 14.24
N ALA A 44 14.98 -5.31 14.46
CA ALA A 44 14.52 -6.30 15.43
C ALA A 44 14.21 -5.65 16.80
N PRO A 45 13.08 -5.98 17.45
CA PRO A 45 12.11 -7.01 17.08
C PRO A 45 10.95 -6.52 16.19
N TRP A 46 11.05 -5.33 15.58
CA TRP A 46 10.02 -4.84 14.66
C TRP A 46 9.90 -5.72 13.41
N ASN A 47 11.04 -6.17 12.90
CA ASN A 47 11.18 -7.11 11.79
C ASN A 47 12.17 -8.22 12.13
N ASN A 48 12.29 -9.22 11.27
CA ASN A 48 13.29 -10.28 11.42
C ASN A 48 13.96 -10.56 10.06
N LEU A 49 14.91 -9.69 9.67
CA LEU A 49 15.59 -9.83 8.39
C LEU A 49 16.54 -11.02 8.35
N GLU A 50 17.10 -11.41 9.49
CA GLU A 50 17.97 -12.58 9.59
C GLU A 50 17.23 -13.86 9.15
N ALA A 51 16.03 -14.08 9.70
CA ALA A 51 15.20 -15.22 9.33
C ALA A 51 14.52 -15.05 7.95
N ALA A 52 14.06 -13.84 7.62
CA ALA A 52 13.34 -13.59 6.38
C ALA A 52 14.24 -13.66 5.13
N GLY A 53 15.55 -13.44 5.27
CA GLY A 53 16.52 -13.51 4.18
C GLY A 53 16.40 -12.37 3.16
N PRO A 54 16.95 -12.53 1.94
CA PRO A 54 17.00 -11.46 0.94
C PRO A 54 15.62 -10.93 0.51
N GLN A 55 15.34 -9.66 0.79
CA GLN A 55 14.02 -9.04 0.53
C GLN A 55 13.92 -8.25 -0.78
N LEU A 56 14.96 -8.20 -1.61
CA LEU A 56 14.95 -7.36 -2.82
C LEU A 56 13.76 -7.67 -3.74
N ALA A 57 13.44 -8.95 -3.95
CA ALA A 57 12.31 -9.35 -4.79
C ALA A 57 10.96 -8.86 -4.19
N SER A 58 10.80 -8.98 -2.87
CA SER A 58 9.63 -8.47 -2.14
C SER A 58 9.51 -6.96 -2.31
N THR A 59 10.59 -6.21 -2.07
CA THR A 59 10.62 -4.75 -2.24
C THR A 59 10.28 -4.34 -3.68
N LEU A 60 10.86 -4.98 -4.69
CA LEU A 60 10.59 -4.66 -6.10
C LEU A 60 9.14 -4.94 -6.51
N SER A 61 8.52 -5.97 -5.93
CA SER A 61 7.10 -6.30 -6.17
C SER A 61 6.16 -5.19 -5.70
N GLY A 62 6.56 -4.39 -4.70
CA GLY A 62 5.84 -3.17 -4.31
C GLY A 62 6.30 -1.96 -5.12
N VAL A 63 7.60 -1.69 -5.16
CA VAL A 63 8.16 -0.45 -5.72
C VAL A 63 7.83 -0.27 -7.20
N ILE A 64 7.97 -1.30 -8.03
CA ILE A 64 7.75 -1.20 -9.48
C ILE A 64 6.29 -0.81 -9.80
N PRO A 65 5.27 -1.59 -9.42
CA PRO A 65 3.90 -1.27 -9.78
C PRO A 65 3.45 0.05 -9.15
N PHE A 66 3.74 0.30 -7.88
CA PHE A 66 3.33 1.54 -7.23
C PHE A 66 4.01 2.79 -7.80
N SER A 67 5.24 2.68 -8.32
CA SER A 67 5.89 3.79 -9.04
C SER A 67 5.17 4.10 -10.37
N ILE A 68 4.75 3.07 -11.11
CA ILE A 68 3.95 3.24 -12.33
C ILE A 68 2.59 3.89 -12.01
N ILE A 69 1.97 3.50 -10.89
CA ILE A 69 0.71 4.08 -10.43
C ILE A 69 0.89 5.56 -10.06
N ALA A 70 1.93 5.87 -9.28
CA ALA A 70 2.27 7.25 -8.92
C ALA A 70 2.48 8.11 -10.17
N LEU A 71 3.20 7.59 -11.18
CA LEU A 71 3.38 8.24 -12.47
C LEU A 71 2.04 8.43 -13.21
N GLY A 72 1.17 7.42 -13.19
CA GLY A 72 -0.17 7.48 -13.78
C GLY A 72 -1.03 8.59 -13.19
N PHE A 73 -0.99 8.79 -11.87
CA PHE A 73 -1.69 9.89 -11.20
C PHE A 73 -1.01 11.26 -11.41
N ALA A 74 0.32 11.31 -11.43
CA ALA A 74 1.08 12.54 -11.69
C ALA A 74 0.86 13.08 -13.12
N LEU A 75 0.86 12.17 -14.10
CA LEU A 75 0.61 12.48 -15.52
C LEU A 75 -0.88 12.45 -15.90
N ARG A 76 -1.76 12.10 -14.96
CA ARG A 76 -3.22 12.02 -15.14
C ARG A 76 -3.65 11.11 -16.30
N ILE A 77 -2.99 9.97 -16.43
CA ILE A 77 -3.28 8.95 -17.45
C ILE A 77 -4.45 8.08 -16.94
N PRO A 78 -5.66 8.18 -17.49
CA PRO A 78 -6.87 7.62 -16.87
C PRO A 78 -6.85 6.10 -16.71
N LEU A 79 -6.29 5.40 -17.69
CA LEU A 79 -6.17 3.94 -17.65
C LEU A 79 -5.23 3.51 -16.52
N LEU A 80 -4.08 4.18 -16.36
CA LEU A 80 -3.13 3.89 -15.28
C LEU A 80 -3.71 4.24 -13.91
N MET A 81 -4.50 5.32 -13.81
CA MET A 81 -5.18 5.65 -12.55
C MET A 81 -6.22 4.58 -12.18
N LEU A 82 -7.01 4.09 -13.14
CA LEU A 82 -7.98 3.02 -12.91
C LEU A 82 -7.29 1.71 -12.51
N VAL A 83 -6.33 1.26 -13.33
CA VAL A 83 -5.55 0.04 -13.07
C VAL A 83 -4.83 0.16 -11.73
N GLY A 84 -4.27 1.31 -11.42
CA GLY A 84 -3.59 1.55 -10.15
C GLY A 84 -4.50 1.55 -8.93
N THR A 85 -5.72 2.07 -9.08
CA THR A 85 -6.74 1.99 -8.03
C THR A 85 -7.13 0.54 -7.79
N VAL A 86 -7.40 -0.24 -8.85
CA VAL A 86 -7.71 -1.67 -8.72
C VAL A 86 -6.54 -2.45 -8.11
N TYR A 87 -5.32 -2.17 -8.56
CA TYR A 87 -4.11 -2.83 -8.05
C TYR A 87 -3.90 -2.56 -6.56
N SER A 88 -4.15 -1.33 -6.08
CA SER A 88 -4.04 -1.02 -4.65
C SER A 88 -5.02 -1.81 -3.79
N TYR A 89 -6.24 -2.09 -4.28
CA TYR A 89 -7.14 -3.04 -3.62
C TYR A 89 -6.58 -4.45 -3.60
N VAL A 90 -6.08 -4.95 -4.73
CA VAL A 90 -5.50 -6.30 -4.81
C VAL A 90 -4.35 -6.46 -3.83
N TRP A 91 -3.44 -5.48 -3.76
CA TRP A 91 -2.33 -5.46 -2.80
C TRP A 91 -2.82 -5.58 -1.35
N LEU A 92 -3.78 -4.74 -0.93
CA LEU A 92 -4.33 -4.81 0.42
C LEU A 92 -5.01 -6.16 0.71
N LEU A 93 -5.77 -6.69 -0.25
CA LEU A 93 -6.47 -7.97 -0.10
C LEU A 93 -5.50 -9.14 0.03
N LEU A 94 -4.34 -9.10 -0.63
CA LEU A 94 -3.30 -10.12 -0.48
C LEU A 94 -2.71 -10.12 0.93
N GLN A 95 -2.50 -8.95 1.53
CA GLN A 95 -2.05 -8.82 2.92
C GLN A 95 -3.11 -9.34 3.89
N ILE A 96 -4.38 -8.95 3.71
CA ILE A 96 -5.51 -9.46 4.51
C ILE A 96 -5.58 -10.99 4.43
N ARG A 97 -5.42 -11.54 3.22
CA ARG A 97 -5.40 -12.97 3.00
C ARG A 97 -4.22 -13.66 3.68
N GLN A 98 -3.04 -13.05 3.68
CA GLN A 98 -1.83 -13.61 4.29
C GLN A 98 -1.91 -13.63 5.81
N TRP A 99 -2.38 -12.54 6.42
CA TRP A 99 -2.25 -12.31 7.86
C TRP A 99 -3.56 -12.54 8.62
N TRP A 100 -4.65 -11.97 8.15
CA TRP A 100 -5.91 -11.94 8.91
C TRP A 100 -6.74 -13.19 8.74
N ILE A 101 -6.75 -13.80 7.54
CA ILE A 101 -7.50 -15.05 7.34
C ILE A 101 -6.94 -16.16 8.25
N PRO A 102 -5.62 -16.45 8.28
CA PRO A 102 -5.05 -17.42 9.21
C PRO A 102 -5.32 -17.11 10.68
N TYR A 103 -5.24 -15.83 11.06
CA TYR A 103 -5.47 -15.39 12.43
C TYR A 103 -6.92 -15.65 12.90
N LEU A 104 -7.90 -15.19 12.12
CA LEU A 104 -9.30 -15.23 12.50
C LEU A 104 -9.95 -16.60 12.29
N PHE A 105 -9.54 -17.33 11.23
CA PHE A 105 -10.23 -18.54 10.79
C PHE A 105 -9.37 -19.80 10.87
N GLY A 106 -8.09 -19.68 11.22
CA GLY A 106 -7.18 -20.82 11.28
C GLY A 106 -6.74 -21.29 9.89
N SER A 107 -6.47 -22.59 9.77
CA SER A 107 -5.79 -23.13 8.61
C SER A 107 -6.61 -22.97 7.33
N THR A 108 -5.91 -22.66 6.24
CA THR A 108 -6.50 -22.56 4.89
C THR A 108 -5.81 -23.53 3.95
N PRO A 109 -6.37 -23.87 2.78
CA PRO A 109 -5.68 -24.72 1.80
C PRO A 109 -4.27 -24.25 1.43
N LEU A 110 -4.01 -22.93 1.47
CA LEU A 110 -2.68 -22.35 1.23
C LEU A 110 -1.79 -22.31 2.48
N HIS A 111 -2.37 -22.29 3.66
CA HIS A 111 -1.67 -22.15 4.94
C HIS A 111 -2.11 -23.26 5.90
N ARG A 112 -1.86 -24.52 5.54
CA ARG A 112 -2.30 -25.67 6.35
C ARG A 112 -1.49 -25.86 7.62
N ALA A 113 -0.17 -25.68 7.54
CA ALA A 113 0.77 -25.91 8.66
C ALA A 113 1.33 -24.62 9.28
N PHE A 114 1.07 -23.47 8.67
CA PHE A 114 1.64 -22.17 9.08
C PHE A 114 3.17 -22.10 9.14
N ASP A 115 3.90 -23.07 8.59
CA ASP A 115 5.37 -23.11 8.58
C ASP A 115 6.00 -21.84 8.03
N TRP A 116 5.35 -21.17 7.08
CA TRP A 116 5.81 -19.88 6.55
C TRP A 116 5.98 -18.83 7.65
N TYR A 117 5.17 -18.87 8.70
CA TYR A 117 5.17 -17.88 9.78
C TYR A 117 6.43 -17.98 10.62
N THR A 118 6.77 -19.21 11.04
CA THR A 118 7.97 -19.49 11.84
C THR A 118 9.24 -19.52 10.99
N ALA A 119 9.17 -20.00 9.75
CA ALA A 119 10.32 -20.05 8.84
C ALA A 119 10.88 -18.66 8.51
N HIS A 120 10.03 -17.63 8.48
CA HIS A 120 10.45 -16.24 8.29
C HIS A 120 10.63 -15.49 9.62
N GLY A 121 10.53 -16.17 10.76
CA GLY A 121 10.73 -15.60 12.09
C GLY A 121 9.69 -14.56 12.52
N TYR A 122 8.48 -14.59 11.94
CA TYR A 122 7.39 -13.68 12.31
C TYR A 122 6.80 -13.99 13.70
N ASP A 123 7.07 -15.18 14.23
CA ASP A 123 6.81 -15.52 15.63
C ASP A 123 7.81 -14.87 16.60
N GLN A 124 8.82 -14.16 16.10
CA GLN A 124 9.81 -13.47 16.94
C GLN A 124 9.64 -11.94 16.91
N THR A 125 8.69 -11.43 16.11
CA THR A 125 8.43 -9.99 15.98
C THR A 125 7.37 -9.48 16.94
N VAL A 126 7.32 -8.15 17.11
CA VAL A 126 6.31 -7.45 17.92
C VAL A 126 4.92 -7.69 17.36
N ARG A 127 3.92 -7.88 18.23
CA ARG A 127 2.51 -8.11 17.88
C ARG A 127 1.63 -7.21 18.72
N PHE A 128 0.58 -6.66 18.11
CA PHE A 128 -0.42 -5.85 18.83
C PHE A 128 -1.57 -6.69 19.40
N LEU A 129 -1.79 -7.87 18.84
CA LEU A 129 -2.95 -8.70 19.10
C LEU A 129 -2.57 -9.94 19.92
N PRO A 130 -3.50 -10.48 20.73
CA PRO A 130 -3.27 -11.73 21.43
C PRO A 130 -3.29 -12.93 20.46
N VAL A 131 -2.62 -14.01 20.85
CA VAL A 131 -2.67 -15.30 20.15
C VAL A 131 -4.04 -15.94 20.35
N ILE A 132 -4.63 -16.46 19.27
CA ILE A 132 -5.88 -17.24 19.29
C ILE A 132 -5.52 -18.67 18.93
N GLU A 133 -5.68 -19.63 19.86
CA GLU A 133 -5.50 -21.07 19.60
C GLU A 133 -4.19 -21.45 18.87
N GLY A 134 -3.09 -20.77 19.16
CA GLY A 134 -1.79 -21.02 18.50
C GLY A 134 -1.70 -20.59 17.03
N ARG A 135 -2.67 -19.82 16.52
CA ARG A 135 -2.70 -19.34 15.14
C ARG A 135 -1.68 -18.22 14.90
N PRO A 136 -1.20 -18.02 13.65
CA PRO A 136 -0.36 -16.89 13.28
C PRO A 136 -1.05 -15.58 13.60
N VAL A 137 -0.33 -14.68 14.27
CA VAL A 137 -0.82 -13.35 14.60
C VAL A 137 -0.18 -12.36 13.62
N PRO A 138 -0.95 -11.42 13.04
CA PRO A 138 -0.39 -10.32 12.27
C PRO A 138 0.65 -9.58 13.10
N ASP A 139 1.88 -9.52 12.61
CA ASP A 139 2.91 -8.77 13.30
C ASP A 139 2.69 -7.26 13.13
N ALA A 140 3.31 -6.50 14.03
CA ALA A 140 3.14 -5.06 14.09
C ALA A 140 3.61 -4.37 12.79
N GLN A 141 4.69 -4.89 12.18
CA GLN A 141 5.21 -4.39 10.92
C GLN A 141 4.16 -4.44 9.81
N HIS A 142 3.55 -5.61 9.58
CA HIS A 142 2.61 -5.80 8.49
C HIS A 142 1.29 -5.10 8.78
N VAL A 143 0.86 -5.02 10.04
CA VAL A 143 -0.32 -4.20 10.40
C VAL A 143 -0.09 -2.74 10.01
N VAL A 144 1.07 -2.14 10.28
CA VAL A 144 1.37 -0.76 9.84
C VAL A 144 1.41 -0.67 8.30
N LEU A 145 2.02 -1.63 7.61
CA LEU A 145 2.02 -1.67 6.15
C LEU A 145 0.60 -1.74 5.57
N GLU A 146 -0.30 -2.50 6.18
CA GLU A 146 -1.70 -2.62 5.80
C GLU A 146 -2.47 -1.32 6.03
N LEU A 147 -2.22 -0.61 7.13
CA LEU A 147 -2.82 0.71 7.37
C LEU A 147 -2.37 1.74 6.33
N LEU A 148 -1.09 1.74 5.96
CA LEU A 148 -0.57 2.58 4.88
C LEU A 148 -1.14 2.18 3.51
N SER A 149 -1.31 0.88 3.28
CA SER A 149 -1.95 0.35 2.06
C SER A 149 -3.41 0.75 1.97
N LEU A 150 -4.15 0.74 3.09
CA LEU A 150 -5.53 1.22 3.18
C LEU A 150 -5.60 2.72 2.89
N LEU A 151 -4.68 3.53 3.43
CA LEU A 151 -4.57 4.94 3.09
C LEU A 151 -4.39 5.14 1.57
N VAL A 152 -3.48 4.38 0.95
CA VAL A 152 -3.28 4.43 -0.51
C VAL A 152 -4.57 4.08 -1.25
N VAL A 153 -5.28 2.99 -0.88
CA VAL A 153 -6.57 2.60 -1.47
C VAL A 153 -7.60 3.72 -1.39
N ILE A 154 -7.74 4.36 -0.21
CA ILE A 154 -8.69 5.45 -0.01
C ILE A 154 -8.32 6.64 -0.90
N VAL A 155 -7.06 7.06 -0.87
CA VAL A 155 -6.61 8.26 -1.59
C VAL A 155 -6.64 8.05 -3.11
N THR A 156 -6.23 6.89 -3.63
CA THR A 156 -6.33 6.57 -5.07
C THR A 156 -7.78 6.54 -5.53
N THR A 157 -8.68 5.96 -4.74
CA THR A 157 -10.11 5.89 -5.06
C THR A 157 -10.75 7.27 -5.09
N VAL A 158 -10.53 8.09 -4.06
CA VAL A 158 -11.08 9.45 -3.99
C VAL A 158 -10.51 10.31 -5.12
N ALA A 159 -9.19 10.28 -5.33
CA ALA A 159 -8.53 11.03 -6.40
C ALA A 159 -9.03 10.60 -7.79
N TYR A 160 -9.17 9.29 -8.04
CA TYR A 160 -9.69 8.77 -9.31
C TYR A 160 -11.09 9.31 -9.60
N VAL A 161 -12.01 9.25 -8.62
CA VAL A 161 -13.38 9.74 -8.78
C VAL A 161 -13.42 11.25 -9.01
N ARG A 162 -12.65 12.04 -8.25
CA ARG A 162 -12.59 13.50 -8.38
C ARG A 162 -12.06 13.93 -9.75
N LEU A 163 -10.88 13.42 -10.11
CA LEU A 163 -10.21 13.76 -11.37
C LEU A 163 -10.98 13.26 -12.60
N ARG A 164 -11.72 12.14 -12.51
CA ARG A 164 -12.60 11.69 -13.58
C ARG A 164 -13.79 12.62 -13.77
N ARG A 165 -14.46 13.05 -12.69
CA ARG A 165 -15.63 13.94 -12.78
C ARG A 165 -15.28 15.28 -13.44
N GLU A 166 -14.16 15.86 -13.05
CA GLU A 166 -13.69 17.14 -13.59
C GLU A 166 -13.32 17.05 -15.09
N ARG A 167 -12.84 15.89 -15.57
CA ARG A 167 -12.53 15.69 -16.99
C ARG A 167 -13.76 15.68 -17.90
N TYR A 168 -14.94 15.34 -17.38
CA TYR A 168 -16.19 15.21 -18.14
C TYR A 168 -17.26 16.23 -17.74
N SER A 169 -16.93 17.21 -16.89
CA SER A 169 -17.77 18.37 -16.57
C SER A 169 -17.37 19.55 -17.45
#